data_AF-A0A7J9QDL8-F1
#
_entry.id   AF-A0A7J9QDL8-F1
#
_cell.length_a   1.000
_cell.length_b   1.000
_cell.length_c   1.000
_cell.angle_alpha   90.00
_cell.angle_beta   90.00
_cell.angle_gamma   90.00
#
_symmetry.space_group_name_H-M   'P 1'
#
loop_
_entity.id
_entity.type
_entity.pdbx_description
1 polymer ?
#
loop_
_entity_poly.entity_id
_entity_poly.type
_entity_poly.pdbx_seq_one_letter_code
_entity_poly.pdbx_strand_id
1 'polypeptide(L)' 'MVHGEHNKSRNSGGFALIILGALMLIVGPQEAIVPKSLSVIVWIGGIAIGSIGFYLKFVRNRVKRQ' A
#
# COMPACT_ATOMS: atom_id res chain seq x y z
N MET A 1 -18.62 29.63 -5.60
CA MET A 1 -17.27 29.03 -5.51
C MET A 1 -17.42 27.51 -5.64
N VAL A 2 -17.52 27.00 -6.87
CA VAL A 2 -18.09 25.67 -7.22
C VAL A 2 -17.09 24.75 -7.95
N HIS A 3 -15.80 25.07 -7.97
CA HIS A 3 -14.82 24.31 -8.77
C HIS A 3 -13.70 23.61 -7.97
N GLY A 4 -13.84 23.47 -6.65
CA GLY A 4 -12.86 22.76 -5.80
C GLY A 4 -13.05 21.25 -5.70
N GLU A 5 -14.19 20.71 -6.13
CA GLU A 5 -14.56 19.31 -5.86
C GLU A 5 -13.85 18.30 -6.77
N HIS A 6 -13.27 18.75 -7.89
CA HIS A 6 -12.64 17.84 -8.87
C HIS A 6 -11.16 17.53 -8.57
N ASN A 7 -10.50 18.31 -7.70
CA ASN A 7 -9.12 18.04 -7.25
C ASN A 7 -9.06 17.18 -5.98
N LYS A 8 -10.19 16.63 -5.53
CA LYS A 8 -10.18 15.66 -4.43
C LYS A 8 -9.57 14.39 -4.99
N SER A 9 -8.25 14.23 -4.85
CA SER A 9 -7.54 12.99 -5.13
C SER A 9 -8.24 11.89 -4.33
N ARG A 10 -9.17 11.19 -4.99
CA ARG A 10 -10.08 10.22 -4.37
C ARG A 10 -9.24 9.03 -3.91
N ASN A 11 -8.66 9.12 -2.72
CA ASN A 11 -8.12 8.00 -1.95
C ASN A 11 -7.20 7.02 -2.71
N SER A 12 -6.39 7.50 -3.67
CA SER A 12 -5.46 6.64 -4.41
C SER A 12 -4.29 6.17 -3.56
N GLY A 13 -3.88 6.96 -2.56
CA GLY A 13 -2.72 6.66 -1.71
C GLY A 13 -2.81 5.30 -1.00
N GLY A 14 -3.97 4.93 -0.47
CA GLY A 14 -4.16 3.61 0.14
C GLY A 14 -4.02 2.46 -0.88
N PHE A 15 -4.44 2.68 -2.13
CA PHE A 15 -4.28 1.67 -3.19
C PHE A 15 -2.83 1.54 -3.65
N ALA A 16 -2.12 2.66 -3.75
CA ALA A 16 -0.70 2.66 -4.09
C ALA A 16 0.11 1.87 -3.05
N LEU A 17 -0.21 2.02 -1.75
CA LEU A 17 0.41 1.24 -0.68
C LEU A 17 0.10 -0.25 -0.77
N ILE A 18 -1.13 -0.63 -1.16
CA ILE A 18 -1.49 -2.04 -1.41
C ILE A 18 -0.66 -2.63 -2.55
N ILE A 19 -0.57 -1.91 -3.67
CA ILE A 19 0.21 -2.34 -4.84
C ILE A 19 1.69 -2.44 -4.47
N LEU A 20 2.24 -1.44 -3.78
CA LEU A 20 3.63 -1.43 -3.33
C LEU A 20 3.92 -2.63 -2.40
N GLY A 21 3.04 -2.90 -1.43
CA GLY A 21 3.18 -4.06 -0.55
C GLY A 21 3.14 -5.39 -1.31
N ALA A 22 2.22 -5.54 -2.26
CA ALA A 22 2.12 -6.74 -3.11
C ALA A 22 3.37 -6.96 -3.97
N LEU A 23 3.90 -5.89 -4.58
CA LEU A 23 5.14 -5.96 -5.35
C LEU A 23 6.34 -6.34 -4.47
N MET A 24 6.44 -5.81 -3.25
CA MET A 24 7.49 -6.21 -2.30
C MET A 24 7.39 -7.69 -1.91
N LEU A 25 6.18 -8.26 -1.80
CA LEU A 25 6.00 -9.69 -1.51
C LEU A 25 6.42 -10.59 -2.67
N ILE A 26 6.24 -10.12 -3.90
CA ILE A 26 6.66 -10.83 -5.12
C ILE A 26 8.19 -10.74 -5.29
N VAL A 27 8.78 -9.57 -5.05
CA VAL A 27 10.21 -9.30 -5.26
C VAL A 27 11.09 -9.75 -4.09
N GLY A 28 10.56 -9.75 -2.86
CA GLY A 28 11.31 -10.12 -1.66
C GLY A 28 12.01 -11.50 -1.69
N PRO A 29 11.39 -12.59 -2.19
CA PRO A 29 12.04 -13.89 -2.28
C PRO A 29 12.97 -14.01 -3.51
N GLN A 30 13.11 -12.94 -4.30
CA GLN A 30 13.84 -12.96 -5.56
C GLN A 30 15.30 -12.56 -5.33
N GLU A 31 16.15 -13.58 -5.11
CA GLU A 31 17.58 -13.46 -4.77
C GLU A 31 18.42 -12.68 -5.80
N ALA A 32 17.96 -12.61 -7.05
CA ALA A 32 18.61 -11.82 -8.10
C ALA A 32 18.46 -10.30 -7.88
N ILE A 33 17.49 -9.87 -7.06
CA ILE A 33 17.12 -8.47 -6.85
C ILE A 33 17.33 -8.08 -5.38
N VAL A 34 16.98 -8.97 -4.45
CA VAL A 34 17.07 -8.73 -3.01
C VAL A 34 18.06 -9.74 -2.42
N PRO A 35 19.12 -9.29 -1.73
CA PRO A 35 20.02 -10.19 -1.03
C PRO A 35 19.27 -11.06 -0.02
N LYS A 36 19.63 -12.34 0.09
CA LYS A 36 19.02 -13.31 1.02
C LYS A 36 18.86 -12.82 2.46
N SER A 37 19.85 -12.06 2.95
CA SER A 37 19.82 -11.48 4.29
C SER A 37 18.73 -10.42 4.48
N LEU A 38 18.32 -9.75 3.40
CA LEU A 38 17.28 -8.72 3.39
C LEU A 38 15.91 -9.25 2.94
N SER A 39 15.85 -10.45 2.36
CA SER A 39 14.62 -11.06 1.83
C SER A 39 13.49 -11.09 2.86
N VAL A 40 13.77 -11.57 4.08
CA VAL A 40 12.78 -11.64 5.17
C VAL A 40 12.30 -10.24 5.58
N ILE A 41 13.20 -9.24 5.60
CA ILE A 41 12.87 -7.86 5.97
C ILE A 41 11.96 -7.25 4.90
N VAL A 42 12.28 -7.44 3.62
CA VAL A 42 11.45 -6.98 2.49
C VAL A 42 10.09 -7.65 2.52
N TRP A 43 10.02 -8.94 2.86
CA TRP A 43 8.76 -9.66 3.00
C TRP A 43 7.90 -9.10 4.13
N ILE A 44 8.45 -8.96 5.33
CA ILE A 44 7.74 -8.38 6.48
C ILE A 44 7.30 -6.94 6.17
N GLY A 45 8.16 -6.15 5.54
CA GLY A 45 7.85 -4.80 5.08
C GLY A 45 6.71 -4.77 4.07
N GLY A 46 6.70 -5.69 3.10
CA GLY A 46 5.62 -5.84 2.12
C GLY A 46 4.28 -6.17 2.76
N ILE A 47 4.26 -7.09 3.74
CA ILE A 47 3.05 -7.40 4.53
C ILE A 47 2.58 -6.14 5.26
N ALA A 48 3.47 -5.48 6.02
CA ALA A 48 3.11 -4.32 6.82
C ALA A 48 2.56 -3.17 5.96
N ILE A 49 3.26 -2.82 4.87
CA ILE A 49 2.86 -1.74 3.94
C ILE A 49 1.55 -2.10 3.24
N GLY A 50 1.40 -3.34 2.77
CA GLY A 50 0.19 -3.82 2.12
C GLY A 50 -1.02 -3.77 3.07
N SER A 51 -0.87 -4.23 4.31
CA SER A 51 -1.90 -4.18 5.34
C SER A 51 -2.27 -2.74 5.74
N ILE A 52 -1.29 -1.84 5.86
CA ILE A 52 -1.55 -0.41 6.13
C ILE A 52 -2.32 0.21 4.96
N GLY A 53 -1.90 -0.06 3.73
CA GLY A 53 -2.61 0.39 2.53
C GLY A 53 -4.05 -0.10 2.49
N PHE A 54 -4.27 -1.37 2.82
CA PHE A 54 -5.59 -1.98 2.91
C PHE A 54 -6.46 -1.31 3.98
N TYR A 55 -5.91 -1.11 5.18
CA TYR A 55 -6.60 -0.41 6.27
C TYR A 55 -6.99 1.02 5.87
N LEU A 56 -6.07 1.78 5.28
CA LEU A 56 -6.34 3.16 4.85
C LEU A 56 -7.39 3.23 3.73
N LYS A 57 -7.35 2.30 2.78
CA LYS A 57 -8.27 2.30 1.64
C LYS A 57 -9.67 1.80 2.02
N PHE A 58 -9.76 0.68 2.73
CA PHE A 58 -11.02 -0.01 2.96
C PHE A 58 -11.60 0.27 4.34
N VAL A 59 -10.79 0.27 5.39
CA VAL A 59 -11.29 0.43 6.76
C VAL A 59 -11.50 1.90 7.10
N ARG A 60 -10.50 2.76 6.90
CA ARG A 60 -10.59 4.20 7.23
C ARG A 60 -11.65 4.94 6.40
N ASN A 61 -11.88 4.54 5.16
CA ASN A 61 -12.92 5.14 4.32
C ASN A 61 -14.33 4.67 4.68
N ARG A 62 -14.49 3.51 5.33
CA ARG A 62 -15.79 3.06 5.83
C ARG A 62 -16.21 3.89 7.04
N VAL A 63 -15.27 4.21 7.94
CA VAL A 63 -15.51 5.07 9.11
C VAL A 63 -15.91 6.49 8.71
N LYS A 64 -15.39 7.02 7.59
CA LYS A 64 -15.74 8.39 7.11
C LYS A 64 -17.07 8.50 6.36
N ARG A 65 -17.71 7.37 6.02
CA ARG A 65 -19.00 7.33 5.31
C ARG A 65 -20.18 6.97 6.22
N GLN A 66 -19.90 6.58 7.46
CA GLN A 66 -20.87 6.48 8.55
C GLN A 66 -20.94 7.84 9.24
#